data_AF-A0A7S2S589-F1
#
_entry.id   AF-A0A7S2S589-F1
#
_cell.length_a   1.000
_cell.length_b   1.000
_cell.length_c   1.000
_cell.angle_alpha   90.00
_cell.angle_beta   90.00
_cell.angle_gamma   90.00
#
_symmetry.space_group_name_H-M   'P 1'
#
loop_
_entity.id
_entity.type
_entity.pdbx_description
1 polymer ?
#
loop_
_entity_poly.entity_id
_entity_poly.type
_entity_poly.pdbx_seq_one_letter_code
_entity_poly.pdbx_strand_id
1 'polypeptide(L)'
;RLRYAPVGFSKRHEFMESDVRCTITVVERWLASAAGKRAHIAPDEIPWTALRTMLSQSLYGGRIDNAFDQRVVDSFVDSMFVPESFDLGFRPGTADAPALPEAGSSQAILDWVEQLP
;
A
#
# COMPACT_ATOMS: atom_id res chain seq x y z
N ARG A 1 8.05 -9.61 -6.10
CA ARG A 1 8.47 -9.37 -7.51
C ARG A 1 9.98 -9.27 -7.74
N LEU A 2 10.79 -8.82 -6.76
CA LEU A 2 12.26 -8.72 -6.91
C LEU A 2 12.97 -10.04 -7.27
N ARG A 3 12.43 -11.19 -6.87
CA ARG A 3 12.96 -12.52 -7.21
C ARG A 3 12.85 -12.85 -8.70
N TYR A 4 11.94 -12.20 -9.43
CA TYR A 4 11.64 -12.48 -10.84
C TYR A 4 12.23 -11.41 -11.78
N ALA A 5 13.31 -10.73 -11.39
CA ALA A 5 14.02 -9.84 -12.31
C ALA A 5 14.61 -10.66 -13.49
N PRO A 6 14.52 -10.17 -14.75
CA PRO A 6 14.09 -8.83 -15.17
C PRO A 6 12.58 -8.68 -15.45
N VAL A 7 11.77 -9.74 -15.32
CA VAL A 7 10.33 -9.72 -15.67
C VAL A 7 9.51 -8.86 -14.70
N GLY A 8 9.82 -8.92 -13.40
CA GLY A 8 9.08 -8.17 -12.37
C GLY A 8 9.53 -6.73 -12.18
N PHE A 9 10.85 -6.53 -12.20
CA PHE A 9 11.53 -5.24 -12.15
C PHE A 9 12.76 -5.33 -13.04
N SER A 10 13.15 -4.23 -13.65
CA SER A 10 14.31 -4.15 -14.54
C SER A 10 15.62 -4.35 -13.79
N LYS A 11 15.65 -3.99 -12.50
CA LYS A 11 16.79 -4.19 -11.59
C LYS A 11 16.32 -4.73 -10.24
N ARG A 12 17.24 -5.29 -9.46
CA ARG A 12 16.98 -5.62 -8.06
C ARG A 12 17.06 -4.34 -7.22
N HIS A 13 15.90 -3.82 -6.84
CA HIS A 13 15.79 -2.71 -5.89
C HIS A 13 15.92 -3.19 -4.46
N GLU A 14 16.58 -2.40 -3.62
CA GLU A 14 16.74 -2.66 -2.18
C GLU A 14 15.59 -2.03 -1.39
N PHE A 15 14.50 -2.79 -1.23
CA PHE A 15 13.41 -2.44 -0.32
C PHE A 15 13.72 -3.01 1.07
N MET A 16 13.94 -2.13 2.04
CA MET A 16 14.35 -2.48 3.39
C MET A 16 13.19 -2.34 4.39
N GLU A 17 13.31 -2.97 5.55
CA GLU A 17 12.33 -2.82 6.65
C GLU A 17 12.24 -1.36 7.12
N SER A 18 13.34 -0.60 7.04
CA SER A 18 13.35 0.83 7.33
C SER A 18 12.40 1.63 6.44
N ASP A 19 12.25 1.24 5.17
CA ASP A 19 11.37 1.94 4.22
C ASP A 19 9.91 1.71 4.59
N VAL A 20 9.57 0.50 5.05
CA VAL A 20 8.24 0.16 5.58
C VAL A 20 7.93 0.97 6.83
N ARG A 21 8.86 1.01 7.79
CA ARG A 21 8.66 1.77 9.04
C ARG A 21 8.49 3.27 8.79
N CYS A 22 9.32 3.83 7.90
CA CYS A 22 9.18 5.23 7.47
C CYS A 22 7.80 5.46 6.83
N THR A 23 7.39 4.58 5.92
CA THR A 23 6.09 4.65 5.26
C THR A 23 4.94 4.68 6.25
N ILE A 24 4.94 3.76 7.23
CA ILE A 24 3.90 3.69 8.28
C ILE A 24 3.82 5.02 9.03
N THR A 25 4.95 5.55 9.50
CA THR A 25 4.96 6.84 10.23
C THR A 25 4.36 7.98 9.42
N VAL A 26 4.62 8.03 8.11
CA VAL A 26 4.08 9.13 7.29
C VAL A 26 2.60 8.92 6.96
N VAL A 27 2.15 7.69 6.73
CA VAL A 27 0.73 7.37 6.58
C VAL A 27 -0.04 7.73 7.85
N GLU A 28 0.47 7.35 9.03
CA GLU A 28 -0.11 7.72 10.33
C GLU A 28 -0.22 9.24 10.49
N ARG A 29 0.80 10.00 10.08
CA ARG A 29 0.78 11.46 10.13
C ARG A 29 -0.29 12.07 9.24
N TRP A 30 -0.46 11.57 8.01
CA TRP A 30 -1.52 12.04 7.11
C TRP A 30 -2.91 11.69 7.64
N LEU A 31 -3.09 10.47 8.15
CA LEU A 31 -4.35 10.04 8.75
C LEU A 31 -4.69 10.86 9.99
N ALA A 32 -3.72 11.09 10.90
CA ALA A 32 -3.91 11.96 12.06
C ALA A 32 -4.25 13.40 11.67
N SER A 33 -3.61 13.93 10.63
CA SER A 33 -3.91 15.26 10.10
C SER A 33 -5.32 15.35 9.49
N ALA A 34 -5.79 14.31 8.80
CA ALA A 34 -7.11 14.28 8.17
C ALA A 34 -8.23 14.04 9.20
N ALA A 35 -8.00 13.15 10.17
CA ALA A 35 -8.95 12.82 11.22
C ALA A 35 -9.08 13.96 12.26
N GLY A 36 -7.99 14.66 12.54
CA GLY A 36 -7.95 15.71 13.56
C GLY A 36 -8.21 15.15 14.95
N LYS A 37 -9.39 15.42 15.52
CA LYS A 37 -9.82 14.89 16.85
C LYS A 37 -10.80 13.72 16.75
N ARG A 38 -11.11 13.25 15.54
CA ARG A 38 -12.12 12.21 15.30
C ARG A 38 -11.50 10.82 15.49
N ALA A 39 -12.26 9.91 16.11
CA ALA A 39 -11.88 8.51 16.25
C ALA A 39 -12.06 7.72 14.94
N HIS A 40 -12.93 8.20 14.04
CA HIS A 40 -13.23 7.58 12.75
C HIS A 40 -13.24 8.65 11.65
N ILE A 41 -12.83 8.25 10.46
CA ILE A 41 -12.79 9.08 9.25
C ILE A 41 -13.44 8.30 8.11
N ALA A 42 -14.23 8.98 7.27
CA ALA A 42 -14.76 8.33 6.08
C ALA A 42 -13.63 8.07 5.07
N PRO A 43 -13.63 6.95 4.32
CA PRO A 43 -12.62 6.70 3.29
C PRO A 43 -12.47 7.85 2.29
N ASP A 44 -13.54 8.55 1.96
CA ASP A 44 -13.53 9.69 1.03
C ASP A 44 -12.76 10.92 1.54
N GLU A 45 -12.60 11.05 2.86
CA GLU A 45 -11.86 12.15 3.48
C GLU A 45 -10.35 11.86 3.58
N ILE A 46 -9.94 10.63 3.30
CA ILE A 46 -8.51 10.26 3.28
C ILE A 46 -7.88 10.90 2.04
N PRO A 47 -6.73 11.60 2.17
CA PRO A 47 -6.06 12.24 1.05
C PRO A 47 -5.30 11.20 0.21
N TRP A 48 -6.02 10.33 -0.49
CA TRP A 48 -5.48 9.22 -1.28
C TRP A 48 -4.42 9.66 -2.27
N THR A 49 -4.67 10.73 -3.03
CA THR A 49 -3.70 11.26 -3.99
C THR A 49 -2.39 11.67 -3.32
N ALA A 50 -2.44 12.25 -2.12
CA ALA A 50 -1.24 12.60 -1.37
C ALA A 50 -0.47 11.36 -0.91
N LEU A 51 -1.18 10.36 -0.35
CA LEU A 51 -0.59 9.09 0.04
C LEU A 51 0.07 8.38 -1.15
N ARG A 52 -0.65 8.28 -2.27
CA ARG A 52 -0.16 7.64 -3.50
C ARG A 52 1.07 8.34 -4.06
N THR A 53 1.03 9.67 -4.13
CA THR A 53 2.17 10.46 -4.61
C THR A 53 3.38 10.27 -3.72
N MET A 54 3.20 10.29 -2.40
CA MET A 54 4.30 10.17 -1.45
C MET A 54 4.94 8.78 -1.44
N LEU A 55 4.12 7.72 -1.48
CA LEU A 55 4.58 6.35 -1.61
C LEU A 55 5.36 6.15 -2.91
N SER A 56 4.78 6.63 -4.01
CA SER A 56 5.32 6.42 -5.35
C SER A 56 6.55 7.29 -5.62
N GLN A 57 6.60 8.54 -5.17
CA GLN A 57 7.67 9.48 -5.55
C GLN A 57 8.74 9.66 -4.48
N SER A 58 8.37 9.59 -3.19
CA SER A 58 9.29 9.94 -2.10
C SER A 58 9.86 8.74 -1.36
N LEU A 59 9.07 7.67 -1.20
CA LEU A 59 9.48 6.50 -0.42
C LEU A 59 10.03 5.40 -1.34
N TYR A 60 9.15 4.76 -2.12
CA TYR A 60 9.53 3.59 -2.92
C TYR A 60 10.12 3.97 -4.27
N GLY A 61 9.59 4.99 -4.95
CA GLY A 61 10.14 5.44 -6.25
C GLY A 61 11.25 6.48 -6.16
N GLY A 62 11.54 7.04 -4.98
CA GLY A 62 12.68 7.96 -4.81
C GLY A 62 14.04 7.31 -5.13
N ARG A 63 14.11 5.98 -5.10
CA ARG A 63 15.31 5.18 -5.47
C ARG A 63 15.24 4.58 -6.87
N ILE A 64 14.12 4.73 -7.57
CA ILE A 64 13.89 4.12 -8.87
C ILE A 64 14.38 5.07 -9.97
N ASP A 65 15.39 4.64 -10.72
CA ASP A 65 15.98 5.41 -11.81
C ASP A 65 15.35 5.10 -13.19
N ASN A 66 14.42 4.15 -13.24
CA ASN A 66 13.82 3.66 -14.47
C ASN A 66 12.30 3.91 -14.51
N ALA A 67 11.84 4.60 -15.56
CA ALA A 67 10.42 4.89 -15.76
C ALA A 67 9.53 3.65 -15.85
N PHE A 68 10.05 2.50 -16.33
CA PHE A 68 9.30 1.25 -16.34
C PHE A 68 9.04 0.72 -14.93
N ASP A 69 10.09 0.69 -14.10
CA ASP A 69 9.98 0.23 -12.71
C ASP A 69 9.12 1.19 -11.88
N GLN A 70 9.18 2.49 -12.18
CA GLN A 70 8.32 3.49 -11.56
C GLN A 70 6.85 3.21 -11.85
N ARG A 71 6.49 2.96 -13.13
CA ARG A 71 5.11 2.58 -13.50
C ARG A 71 4.64 1.32 -12.79
N VAL A 72 5.53 0.36 -12.55
CA VAL A 72 5.19 -0.85 -11.78
C VAL A 72 4.82 -0.47 -10.34
N VAL A 73 5.61 0.38 -9.67
CA VAL A 73 5.28 0.86 -8.31
C VAL A 73 3.99 1.67 -8.32
N ASP A 74 3.85 2.62 -9.24
CA ASP A 74 2.65 3.44 -9.39
C ASP A 74 1.41 2.55 -9.53
N SER A 75 1.46 1.50 -10.38
CA SER A 75 0.33 0.58 -10.56
C SER A 75 -0.07 -0.18 -9.29
N PHE A 76 0.88 -0.51 -8.42
CA PHE A 76 0.59 -1.16 -7.14
C PHE A 76 -0.03 -0.18 -6.16
N VAL A 77 0.54 1.01 -6.06
CA VAL A 77 0.05 2.05 -5.16
C VAL A 77 -1.35 2.51 -5.58
N ASP A 78 -1.58 2.71 -6.88
CA ASP A 78 -2.87 3.10 -7.44
C ASP A 78 -3.94 2.01 -7.32
N SER A 79 -3.57 0.73 -7.29
CA SER A 79 -4.53 -0.37 -7.12
C SER A 79 -4.85 -0.70 -5.67
N MET A 80 -3.99 -0.32 -4.71
CA MET A 80 -4.18 -0.65 -3.30
C MET A 80 -4.67 0.54 -2.45
N PHE A 81 -4.25 1.77 -2.78
CA PHE A 81 -4.58 2.97 -2.01
C PHE A 81 -5.74 3.72 -2.66
N VAL A 82 -6.92 3.13 -2.57
CA VAL A 82 -8.18 3.64 -3.12
C VAL A 82 -9.31 3.53 -2.08
N PRO A 83 -10.34 4.40 -2.11
CA PRO A 83 -11.47 4.31 -1.18
C PRO A 83 -12.11 2.92 -1.14
N GLU A 84 -12.21 2.26 -2.29
CA GLU A 84 -12.78 0.93 -2.49
C GLU A 84 -12.02 -0.17 -1.74
N SER A 85 -10.80 0.10 -1.26
CA SER A 85 -10.06 -0.82 -0.38
C SER A 85 -10.77 -1.08 0.95
N PHE A 86 -11.70 -0.21 1.33
CA PHE A 86 -12.57 -0.39 2.49
C PHE A 86 -13.89 -1.10 2.16
N ASP A 87 -14.16 -1.42 0.89
CA ASP A 87 -15.35 -2.16 0.51
C ASP A 87 -15.24 -3.64 0.87
N LEU A 88 -16.38 -4.25 1.19
CA LEU A 88 -16.45 -5.67 1.52
C LEU A 88 -16.01 -6.52 0.32
N GLY A 89 -15.08 -7.44 0.56
CA GLY A 89 -14.60 -8.34 -0.48
C GLY A 89 -13.56 -7.73 -1.42
N PHE A 90 -12.97 -6.57 -1.08
CA PHE A 90 -11.91 -5.96 -1.88
C PHE A 90 -10.74 -6.93 -2.08
N ARG A 91 -10.27 -7.02 -3.33
CA ARG A 91 -9.17 -7.89 -3.75
C ARG A 91 -8.01 -7.06 -4.27
N PRO A 92 -6.88 -6.99 -3.55
CA PRO A 92 -5.75 -6.20 -3.99
C PRO A 92 -5.10 -6.82 -5.24
N GLY A 93 -4.97 -6.03 -6.30
CA GLY A 93 -4.27 -6.42 -7.52
C GLY A 93 -5.11 -7.26 -8.48
N THR A 94 -5.00 -8.59 -8.41
CA THR A 94 -5.58 -9.51 -9.39
C THR A 94 -6.90 -10.12 -8.90
N ALA A 95 -7.79 -10.50 -9.82
CA ALA A 95 -9.09 -11.11 -9.50
C ALA A 95 -8.97 -12.39 -8.64
N ASP A 96 -7.86 -13.13 -8.79
CA ASP A 96 -7.59 -14.37 -8.04
C ASP A 96 -7.00 -14.11 -6.64
N ALA A 97 -6.74 -12.85 -6.27
CA ALA A 97 -6.25 -12.53 -4.93
C ALA A 97 -7.31 -12.85 -3.87
N PRO A 98 -6.90 -13.32 -2.67
CA PRO A 98 -7.81 -13.49 -1.56
C PRO A 98 -8.39 -12.12 -1.18
N ALA A 99 -9.69 -12.10 -0.86
CA ALA A 99 -10.33 -10.89 -0.37
C ALA A 99 -9.74 -10.49 0.99
N LEU A 100 -9.58 -9.18 1.21
CA LEU A 100 -9.17 -8.68 2.51
C LEU A 100 -10.19 -9.08 3.59
N PRO A 101 -9.73 -9.38 4.82
CA PRO A 101 -10.62 -9.64 5.92
C PRO A 101 -11.42 -8.38 6.24
N GLU A 102 -12.68 -8.55 6.69
CA GLU A 102 -13.49 -7.42 7.15
C GLU A 102 -12.79 -6.71 8.31
N ALA A 103 -13.00 -5.39 8.41
CA ALA A 103 -12.36 -4.54 9.40
C ALA A 103 -12.41 -5.17 10.81
N GLY A 104 -11.24 -5.53 11.32
CA GLY A 104 -11.09 -6.32 12.53
C GLY A 104 -9.88 -5.90 13.34
N SER A 105 -9.68 -6.56 14.49
CA SER A 105 -8.49 -6.37 15.30
C SER A 105 -7.23 -6.82 14.54
N SER A 106 -6.06 -6.33 14.95
CA SER A 106 -4.78 -6.79 14.38
C SER A 106 -4.63 -8.32 14.44
N GLN A 107 -5.21 -8.97 15.45
CA GLN A 107 -5.21 -10.42 15.56
C GLN A 107 -6.01 -11.09 14.44
N ALA A 108 -7.19 -10.58 14.08
CA ALA A 108 -7.99 -11.13 12.99
C ALA A 108 -7.26 -11.04 11.64
N ILE A 109 -6.48 -9.98 11.42
CA ILE A 109 -5.62 -9.84 10.23
C ILE A 109 -4.49 -10.88 10.24
N LEU A 110 -3.84 -11.10 11.39
CA LEU A 110 -2.80 -12.11 11.53
C LEU A 110 -3.33 -13.52 11.29
N ASP A 111 -4.47 -13.86 11.89
CA ASP A 111 -5.13 -15.15 11.72
C ASP A 111 -5.51 -15.39 10.24
N TRP A 112 -5.92 -14.35 9.51
CA TRP A 112 -6.18 -14.41 8.07
C TRP A 112 -4.91 -14.62 7.26
N VAL A 113 -3.80 -13.93 7.59
CA VAL A 113 -2.50 -14.12 6.93
C VAL A 113 -2.00 -15.56 7.10
N GLU A 114 -2.19 -16.16 8.28
CA GLU A 114 -1.78 -17.55 8.56
C GLU A 114 -2.57 -18.60 7.76
N GLN A 115 -3.76 -18.26 7.26
CA GLN A 115 -4.60 -19.14 6.45
C GLN A 115 -4.27 -19.09 4.95
N LEU A 116 -3.37 -18.20 4.53
CA LEU A 116 -2.95 -18.10 3.13
C LEU A 116 -2.09 -19.30 2.70
N PRO A 117 -2.27 -19.79 1.46
CA PRO A 117 -1.51 -20.94 0.94
C PRO A 117 -0.04 -20.63 0.62
#